data_AF-A0A9D5NRR2-F1
#
_entry.id   AF-A0A9D5NRR2-F1
#
_cell.length_a   1.000
_cell.length_b   1.000
_cell.length_c   1.000
_cell.angle_alpha   90.00
_cell.angle_beta   90.00
_cell.angle_gamma   90.00
#
_symmetry.space_group_name_H-M   'P 1'
#
loop_
_entity.id
_entity.type
_entity.pdbx_description
1 polymer ?
#
loop_
_entity_poly.entity_id
_entity_poly.type
_entity_poly.pdbx_seq_one_letter_code
_entity_poly.pdbx_strand_id
1 'polypeptide(L)'
;MKRILHTCMICLMVLASCSSDEDAVYMLRPHEELPEGVETDRGFTKVFLAGTIDMGNSRDWQAELFEEFKSRGGRYILFNPRQGHWDPSRPGEMDYQVRWELSHLEEADIIIMYIIGSSKSPITLLEMGLHAKGRKLHVICEEDFYRFDNVQITCDYYGVPFYTSMEEFINTEKL
;
A
#
# COMPACT_ATOMS: atom_id res chain seq x y z
N MET A 1 41.41 -56.71 20.15
CA MET A 1 40.67 -55.65 20.87
C MET A 1 41.23 -54.29 20.46
N LYS A 2 40.35 -53.30 20.20
CA LYS A 2 40.60 -51.88 19.82
C LYS A 2 40.88 -51.64 18.32
N ARG A 3 39.81 -51.59 17.49
CA ARG A 3 39.03 -50.41 17.04
C ARG A 3 39.83 -49.46 16.12
N ILE A 4 39.73 -49.70 14.81
CA ILE A 4 40.14 -48.78 13.74
C ILE A 4 38.98 -47.79 13.52
N LEU A 5 39.24 -46.53 13.84
CA LEU A 5 38.29 -45.43 13.78
C LEU A 5 38.08 -45.03 12.31
N HIS A 6 36.87 -45.24 11.79
CA HIS A 6 36.44 -44.72 10.49
C HIS A 6 36.34 -43.19 10.61
N THR A 7 37.24 -42.46 9.96
CA THR A 7 37.11 -41.01 9.81
C THR A 7 36.11 -40.74 8.69
N CYS A 8 34.82 -40.65 9.04
CA CYS A 8 33.80 -40.09 8.17
C CYS A 8 34.08 -38.60 7.99
N MET A 9 34.68 -38.24 6.85
CA MET A 9 34.76 -36.85 6.40
C MET A 9 33.37 -36.46 5.89
N ILE A 10 32.52 -35.98 6.79
CA ILE A 10 31.24 -35.36 6.45
C ILE A 10 31.59 -34.00 5.82
N CYS A 11 31.56 -33.96 4.50
CA CYS A 11 31.59 -32.72 3.73
C CYS A 11 30.26 -32.02 3.97
N LEU A 12 30.24 -31.09 4.91
CA LEU A 12 29.09 -30.24 5.18
C LEU A 12 28.96 -29.26 3.99
N MET A 13 28.21 -29.66 2.96
CA MET A 13 27.73 -28.71 1.97
C MET A 13 26.76 -27.77 2.69
N VAL A 14 27.26 -26.60 3.07
CA VAL A 14 26.40 -25.45 3.34
C VAL A 14 25.80 -25.07 2.00
N LEU A 15 24.65 -25.67 1.67
CA LEU A 15 23.75 -25.09 0.71
C LEU A 15 23.34 -23.74 1.30
N ALA A 16 23.99 -22.68 0.84
CA ALA A 16 23.42 -21.36 0.93
C ALA A 16 22.09 -21.44 0.17
N SER A 17 20.99 -21.65 0.89
CA SER A 17 19.67 -21.40 0.35
C SER A 17 19.65 -19.93 0.01
N CYS A 18 19.89 -19.59 -1.26
CA CYS A 18 19.32 -18.40 -1.82
C CYS A 18 17.81 -18.58 -1.64
N SER A 19 17.24 -18.05 -0.56
CA SER A 19 15.81 -17.76 -0.58
C SER A 19 15.69 -16.68 -1.64
N SER A 20 15.41 -17.09 -2.87
CA SER A 20 14.66 -16.21 -3.75
C SER A 20 13.41 -15.88 -2.96
N ASP A 21 13.40 -14.69 -2.39
CA ASP A 21 12.25 -14.15 -1.72
C ASP A 21 11.13 -14.16 -2.77
N GLU A 22 10.22 -15.14 -2.66
CA GLU A 22 9.13 -15.30 -3.62
C GLU A 22 8.27 -14.04 -3.65
N ASP A 23 7.73 -13.73 -4.83
CA ASP A 23 6.78 -12.65 -5.02
C ASP A 23 5.58 -12.86 -4.08
N ALA A 24 5.25 -11.84 -3.31
CA ALA A 24 4.21 -11.91 -2.30
C ALA A 24 3.52 -10.54 -2.16
N VAL A 25 2.22 -10.51 -2.42
CA VAL A 25 1.42 -9.29 -2.26
C VAL A 25 0.30 -9.58 -1.27
N TYR A 26 0.31 -8.84 -0.17
CA TYR A 26 -0.73 -8.90 0.84
C TYR A 26 -1.55 -7.61 0.84
N MET A 27 -2.84 -7.74 1.17
CA MET A 27 -3.70 -6.60 1.46
C MET A 27 -4.08 -6.66 2.93
N LEU A 28 -3.85 -5.58 3.66
CA LEU A 28 -4.25 -5.42 5.05
C LEU A 28 -5.31 -4.34 5.13
N ARG A 29 -6.48 -4.70 5.65
CA ARG A 29 -7.56 -3.75 5.96
C ARG A 29 -7.71 -3.55 7.47
N PRO A 30 -8.43 -2.50 7.92
CA PRO A 30 -8.83 -2.38 9.32
C PRO A 30 -9.53 -3.65 9.83
N HIS A 31 -9.20 -4.07 11.06
CA HIS A 31 -9.66 -5.30 11.72
C HIS A 31 -9.25 -6.64 11.06
N GLU A 32 -8.38 -6.63 10.05
CA GLU A 32 -7.75 -7.83 9.51
C GLU A 32 -6.33 -8.02 10.10
N GLU A 33 -5.78 -9.22 9.97
CA GLU A 33 -4.42 -9.56 10.40
C GLU A 33 -3.63 -10.13 9.22
N LEU A 34 -2.35 -9.76 9.14
CA LEU A 34 -1.42 -10.38 8.20
C LEU A 34 -0.98 -11.76 8.71
N PRO A 35 -0.51 -12.66 7.82
CA PRO A 35 0.13 -13.90 8.25
C PRO A 35 1.31 -13.63 9.18
N GLU A 36 1.57 -14.56 10.10
CA GLU A 36 2.63 -14.45 11.10
C GLU A 36 3.99 -14.18 10.43
N GLY A 37 4.70 -13.15 10.92
CA GLY A 37 6.02 -12.77 10.42
C GLY A 37 6.04 -11.83 9.21
N VAL A 38 4.92 -11.62 8.52
CA VAL A 38 4.87 -10.72 7.34
C VAL A 38 5.04 -9.26 7.74
N GLU A 39 4.38 -8.81 8.81
CA GLU A 39 4.40 -7.40 9.24
C GLU A 39 5.80 -6.93 9.68
N THR A 40 6.59 -7.82 10.29
CA THR A 40 7.93 -7.52 10.80
C THR A 40 9.04 -7.74 9.78
N ASP A 41 8.72 -8.34 8.62
CA ASP A 41 9.65 -8.53 7.53
C ASP A 41 9.91 -7.20 6.79
N ARG A 42 11.15 -6.73 6.87
CA ARG A 42 11.60 -5.47 6.23
C ARG A 42 11.83 -5.62 4.73
N GLY A 43 11.66 -6.81 4.16
CA GLY A 43 11.72 -7.06 2.72
C GLY A 43 10.46 -6.63 1.97
N PHE A 44 9.36 -6.34 2.67
CA PHE A 44 8.14 -5.83 2.05
C PHE A 44 8.18 -4.31 1.89
N THR A 45 7.81 -3.85 0.69
CA THR A 45 7.48 -2.44 0.45
C THR A 45 6.04 -2.19 0.89
N LYS A 46 5.84 -1.21 1.76
CA LYS A 46 4.54 -0.87 2.34
C LYS A 46 3.89 0.25 1.52
N VAL A 47 2.71 0.00 0.99
CA VAL A 47 2.00 0.93 0.12
C VAL A 47 0.64 1.25 0.73
N PHE A 48 0.37 2.52 1.00
CA PHE A 48 -0.96 2.94 1.46
C PHE A 48 -1.85 3.35 0.28
N LEU A 49 -3.07 2.82 0.26
CA LEU A 49 -4.08 3.10 -0.78
C LEU A 49 -5.03 4.22 -0.33
N ALA A 50 -4.56 5.46 -0.40
CA ALA A 50 -5.33 6.64 -0.04
C ALA A 50 -6.31 7.04 -1.15
N GLY A 51 -7.40 7.72 -0.78
CA GLY A 51 -8.28 8.31 -1.78
C GLY A 51 -9.75 8.03 -1.56
N THR A 52 -10.49 8.04 -2.67
CA THR A 52 -11.95 7.99 -2.64
C THR A 52 -12.45 6.64 -2.14
N ILE A 53 -13.22 6.67 -1.04
CA ILE A 53 -13.99 5.54 -0.51
C ILE A 53 -15.43 6.02 -0.38
N ASP A 54 -16.26 5.80 -1.41
CA ASP A 54 -17.65 6.25 -1.38
C ASP A 54 -18.57 5.21 -0.70
N MET A 55 -18.21 4.75 0.50
CA MET A 55 -19.01 3.78 1.28
C MET A 55 -19.44 2.53 0.49
N GLY A 56 -18.61 2.11 -0.48
CA GLY A 56 -18.88 0.98 -1.37
C GLY A 56 -19.63 1.30 -2.68
N ASN A 57 -20.12 2.53 -2.87
CA ASN A 57 -20.80 2.96 -4.10
C ASN A 57 -19.84 3.33 -5.24
N SER A 58 -18.59 3.69 -4.91
CA SER A 58 -17.53 3.90 -5.89
C SER A 58 -16.95 2.56 -6.35
N ARG A 59 -16.37 2.58 -7.54
CA ARG A 59 -15.52 1.49 -8.06
C ARG A 59 -14.49 1.07 -6.99
N ASP A 60 -14.31 -0.23 -6.81
CA ASP A 60 -13.29 -0.82 -5.91
C ASP A 60 -11.92 -0.80 -6.59
N TRP A 61 -11.40 0.40 -6.80
CA TRP A 61 -10.11 0.61 -7.45
C TRP A 61 -8.95 0.03 -6.63
N GLN A 62 -9.14 -0.15 -5.32
CA GLN A 62 -8.16 -0.79 -4.45
C GLN A 62 -7.96 -2.26 -4.81
N ALA A 63 -9.05 -2.97 -5.11
CA ALA A 63 -8.99 -4.35 -5.57
C ALA A 63 -8.34 -4.48 -6.96
N GLU A 64 -8.65 -3.56 -7.88
CA GLU A 64 -8.00 -3.51 -9.21
C GLU A 64 -6.49 -3.33 -9.09
N LEU A 65 -6.06 -2.36 -8.27
CA LEU A 65 -4.65 -2.08 -8.06
C LEU A 65 -3.94 -3.26 -7.38
N PHE A 66 -4.60 -3.94 -6.44
CA PHE A 66 -4.03 -5.16 -5.83
C PHE A 66 -3.73 -6.26 -6.83
N GLU A 67 -4.63 -6.50 -7.79
CA GLU A 67 -4.38 -7.48 -8.86
C GLU A 67 -3.27 -7.04 -9.81
N GLU A 68 -3.13 -5.73 -10.07
CA GLU A 68 -2.00 -5.18 -10.82
C GLU A 68 -0.66 -5.46 -10.11
N PHE A 69 -0.55 -5.17 -8.81
CA PHE A 69 0.66 -5.48 -8.02
C PHE A 69 0.99 -6.98 -8.05
N LYS A 70 -0.02 -7.85 -7.91
CA LYS A 70 0.18 -9.31 -8.02
C LYS A 70 0.70 -9.73 -9.39
N SER A 71 0.25 -9.07 -10.46
CA SER A 71 0.66 -9.41 -11.83
C SER A 71 2.11 -9.02 -12.13
N ARG A 72 2.61 -7.94 -11.51
CA ARG A 72 3.96 -7.41 -11.71
C ARG A 72 5.04 -8.20 -10.97
N GLY A 73 4.66 -8.88 -9.88
CA GLY A 73 5.61 -9.53 -8.99
C GLY A 73 6.29 -8.52 -8.05
N GLY A 74 7.08 -9.01 -7.10
CA GLY A 74 7.65 -8.25 -5.99
C GLY A 74 6.97 -8.52 -4.65
N ARG A 75 7.40 -7.79 -3.61
CA ARG A 75 6.97 -7.99 -2.22
C ARG A 75 6.32 -6.74 -1.67
N TYR A 76 5.01 -6.77 -1.56
CA TYR A 76 4.23 -5.60 -1.14
C TYR A 76 3.21 -5.94 -0.05
N ILE A 77 3.04 -4.99 0.87
CA ILE A 77 1.91 -4.95 1.79
C ILE A 77 1.11 -3.71 1.41
N LEU A 78 -0.11 -3.91 0.90
CA LEU A 78 -1.03 -2.83 0.58
C LEU A 78 -1.94 -2.56 1.78
N PHE A 79 -1.77 -1.40 2.41
CA PHE A 79 -2.69 -0.90 3.42
C PHE A 79 -3.93 -0.32 2.75
N ASN A 80 -5.04 -1.04 2.87
CA ASN A 80 -6.31 -0.66 2.25
C ASN A 80 -7.31 -0.19 3.31
N PRO A 81 -7.56 1.12 3.44
CA PRO A 81 -8.51 1.65 4.43
C PRO A 81 -9.98 1.29 4.16
N ARG A 82 -10.33 0.80 2.96
CA ARG A 82 -11.69 0.42 2.59
C ARG A 82 -12.09 -0.90 3.27
N GLN A 83 -12.85 -0.81 4.36
CA GLN A 83 -13.44 -1.97 5.03
C GLN A 83 -14.52 -2.66 4.17
N GLY A 84 -14.65 -3.97 4.31
CA GLY A 84 -15.74 -4.74 3.66
C GLY A 84 -17.13 -4.44 4.24
N HIS A 85 -17.22 -4.17 5.55
CA HIS A 85 -18.44 -3.74 6.22
C HIS A 85 -18.13 -2.65 7.24
N TRP A 86 -18.53 -1.43 6.92
CA TRP A 86 -18.34 -0.26 7.78
C TRP A 86 -19.61 0.05 8.56
N ASP A 87 -19.50 0.14 9.89
CA ASP A 87 -20.58 0.55 10.79
C ASP A 87 -20.14 1.76 11.64
N PRO A 88 -20.52 2.99 11.25
CA PRO A 88 -20.15 4.19 12.00
C PRO A 88 -20.86 4.30 13.36
N SER A 89 -21.88 3.46 13.62
CA SER A 89 -22.60 3.44 14.90
C SER A 89 -21.90 2.59 15.95
N ARG A 90 -20.95 1.74 15.55
CA ARG A 90 -20.15 0.92 16.47
C ARG A 90 -19.31 1.83 17.39
N PRO A 91 -19.42 1.69 18.73
CA PRO A 91 -18.67 2.52 19.66
C PRO A 91 -17.16 2.44 19.44
N GLY A 92 -16.51 3.60 19.27
CA GLY A 92 -15.06 3.71 19.07
C GLY A 92 -14.57 3.41 17.65
N GLU A 93 -15.43 2.96 16.74
CA GLU A 93 -15.05 2.55 15.38
C GLU A 93 -14.47 3.72 14.57
N MET A 94 -15.04 4.92 14.71
CA MET A 94 -14.52 6.12 14.05
C MET A 94 -13.10 6.50 14.53
N ASP A 95 -12.84 6.46 15.84
CA ASP A 95 -11.50 6.77 16.38
C ASP A 95 -10.48 5.71 15.94
N TYR A 96 -10.88 4.43 15.96
CA TYR A 96 -10.05 3.34 15.46
C TYR A 96 -9.71 3.52 13.98
N GLN A 97 -10.70 3.73 13.11
CA GLN A 97 -10.50 3.90 11.67
C GLN A 97 -9.54 5.04 11.36
N VAL A 98 -9.79 6.22 11.93
CA VAL A 98 -8.95 7.40 11.68
C VAL A 98 -7.53 7.18 12.18
N ARG A 99 -7.35 6.55 13.35
CA ARG A 99 -6.01 6.22 13.87
C ARG A 99 -5.29 5.18 13.03
N TRP A 100 -6.02 4.18 12.54
CA TRP A 100 -5.48 3.16 11.65
C TRP A 100 -5.01 3.79 10.34
N GLU A 101 -5.82 4.65 9.73
CA GLU A 101 -5.45 5.39 8.51
C GLU A 101 -4.19 6.23 8.73
N LEU A 102 -4.17 7.05 9.78
CA LEU A 102 -3.03 7.89 10.11
C LEU A 102 -1.76 7.08 10.41
N SER A 103 -1.85 5.98 11.17
CA SER A 103 -0.66 5.18 11.51
C SER A 103 -0.05 4.52 10.27
N HIS A 104 -0.89 3.97 9.39
CA HIS A 104 -0.42 3.28 8.19
C HIS A 104 -0.01 4.25 7.08
N LEU A 105 -0.60 5.44 7.01
CA LEU A 105 -0.09 6.54 6.19
C LEU A 105 1.33 6.95 6.61
N GLU A 106 1.61 7.05 7.91
CA GLU A 106 2.95 7.34 8.42
C GLU A 106 3.94 6.20 8.15
N GLU A 107 3.50 4.95 8.34
CA GLU A 107 4.33 3.75 8.16
C GLU A 107 4.69 3.45 6.70
N ALA A 108 3.81 3.77 5.75
CA ALA A 108 4.01 3.40 4.35
C ALA A 108 5.27 4.01 3.73
N ASP A 109 5.93 3.22 2.89
CA ASP A 109 7.05 3.64 2.04
C ASP A 109 6.55 4.46 0.83
N ILE A 110 5.35 4.11 0.34
CA ILE A 110 4.68 4.75 -0.80
C ILE A 110 3.21 5.01 -0.43
N ILE A 111 2.68 6.16 -0.83
CA ILE A 111 1.25 6.47 -0.74
C ILE A 111 0.74 6.68 -2.16
N ILE A 112 -0.20 5.84 -2.59
CA ILE A 112 -0.92 6.00 -3.84
C ILE A 112 -2.27 6.60 -3.50
N MET A 113 -2.51 7.83 -3.95
CA MET A 113 -3.73 8.58 -3.67
C MET A 113 -4.59 8.71 -4.91
N TYR A 114 -5.76 8.07 -4.95
CA TYR A 114 -6.68 8.16 -6.09
C TYR A 114 -7.97 8.93 -5.78
N ILE A 115 -8.14 10.07 -6.44
CA ILE A 115 -9.28 10.98 -6.31
C ILE A 115 -10.19 10.81 -7.55
N ILE A 116 -11.35 10.20 -7.33
CA ILE A 116 -12.40 10.02 -8.35
C ILE A 116 -13.13 11.35 -8.55
N GLY A 117 -13.44 11.69 -9.80
CA GLY A 117 -13.98 12.99 -10.19
C GLY A 117 -15.33 13.32 -9.57
N SER A 118 -16.21 12.33 -9.47
CA SER A 118 -17.53 12.47 -8.85
C SER A 118 -17.50 12.69 -7.33
N SER A 119 -16.35 12.50 -6.69
CA SER A 119 -16.20 12.57 -5.24
C SER A 119 -16.07 13.99 -4.68
N LYS A 120 -16.17 14.12 -3.35
CA LYS A 120 -15.77 15.34 -2.61
C LYS A 120 -14.45 15.19 -1.86
N SER A 121 -14.16 13.97 -1.40
CA SER A 121 -12.88 13.55 -0.81
C SER A 121 -12.22 14.56 0.15
N PRO A 122 -12.96 15.14 1.12
CA PRO A 122 -12.40 16.18 1.99
C PRO A 122 -11.29 15.66 2.91
N ILE A 123 -11.40 14.42 3.40
CA ILE A 123 -10.37 13.79 4.24
C ILE A 123 -9.13 13.45 3.41
N THR A 124 -9.32 12.94 2.19
CA THR A 124 -8.21 12.73 1.24
C THR A 124 -7.42 14.00 0.98
N LEU A 125 -8.09 15.16 0.83
CA LEU A 125 -7.39 16.44 0.65
C LEU A 125 -6.58 16.85 1.90
N LEU A 126 -7.06 16.50 3.10
CA LEU A 126 -6.31 16.70 4.34
C LEU A 126 -5.06 15.80 4.36
N GLU A 127 -5.21 14.51 4.07
CA GLU A 127 -4.11 13.54 4.00
C GLU A 127 -3.07 13.93 2.93
N MET A 128 -3.53 14.44 1.78
CA MET A 128 -2.66 14.97 0.73
C MET A 128 -1.77 16.09 1.28
N GLY A 129 -2.36 17.02 2.03
CA GLY A 129 -1.63 18.11 2.68
C GLY A 129 -0.61 17.63 3.72
N LEU A 130 -0.94 16.59 4.48
CA LEU A 130 -0.05 16.00 5.48
C LEU A 130 1.19 15.35 4.84
N HIS A 131 1.03 14.69 3.68
CA HIS A 131 2.11 13.92 3.06
C HIS A 131 2.75 14.57 1.81
N ALA A 132 2.29 15.73 1.35
CA ALA A 132 2.82 16.41 0.17
C ALA A 132 4.34 16.65 0.20
N LYS A 133 4.94 16.85 1.38
CA LYS A 133 6.38 17.07 1.54
C LYS A 133 7.18 15.80 1.82
N GLY A 134 6.51 14.67 2.03
CA GLY A 134 7.12 13.40 2.47
C GLY A 134 7.87 12.64 1.38
N ARG A 135 7.78 13.08 0.11
CA ARG A 135 8.40 12.44 -1.07
C ARG A 135 7.98 10.99 -1.35
N LYS A 136 6.97 10.49 -0.65
CA LYS A 136 6.37 9.16 -0.83
C LYS A 136 4.99 9.17 -1.49
N LEU A 137 4.44 10.36 -1.75
CA LEU A 137 3.08 10.52 -2.25
C LEU A 137 3.07 10.53 -3.79
N HIS A 138 2.17 9.74 -4.38
CA HIS A 138 1.78 9.80 -5.79
C HIS A 138 0.28 10.12 -5.84
N VAL A 139 -0.11 11.11 -6.64
CA VAL A 139 -1.50 11.55 -6.75
C VAL A 139 -2.06 11.24 -8.13
N ILE A 140 -3.20 10.57 -8.15
CA ILE A 140 -4.02 10.33 -9.34
C ILE A 140 -5.32 11.09 -9.11
N CYS A 141 -5.65 12.06 -9.96
CA CYS A 141 -6.86 12.87 -9.82
C CYS A 141 -7.58 12.96 -11.15
N GLU A 142 -8.82 12.49 -11.22
CA GLU A 142 -9.63 12.61 -12.44
C GLU A 142 -9.98 14.08 -12.72
N GLU A 143 -9.96 14.48 -14.01
CA GLU A 143 -10.08 15.87 -14.46
C GLU A 143 -11.40 16.55 -14.06
N ASP A 144 -12.46 15.78 -13.85
CA ASP A 144 -13.78 16.26 -13.45
C ASP A 144 -13.93 16.48 -11.93
N PHE A 145 -12.87 16.24 -11.13
CA PHE A 145 -12.87 16.54 -9.70
C PHE A 145 -13.05 18.04 -9.45
N TYR A 146 -14.02 18.41 -8.60
CA TYR A 146 -14.42 19.81 -8.35
C TYR A 146 -13.32 20.75 -7.78
N ARG A 147 -12.16 20.20 -7.39
CA ARG A 147 -10.97 20.93 -6.93
C ARG A 147 -9.71 20.52 -7.68
N PHE A 148 -9.84 19.95 -8.88
CA PHE A 148 -8.74 19.46 -9.72
C PHE A 148 -7.58 20.46 -9.80
N ASP A 149 -7.83 21.71 -10.18
CA ASP A 149 -6.78 22.73 -10.28
C ASP A 149 -6.01 22.95 -8.97
N ASN A 150 -6.69 22.87 -7.82
CA ASN A 150 -6.03 23.03 -6.53
C ASN A 150 -5.10 21.84 -6.25
N VAL A 151 -5.53 20.63 -6.60
CA VAL A 151 -4.72 19.41 -6.46
C VAL A 151 -3.51 19.49 -7.40
N GLN A 152 -3.73 19.75 -8.68
CA GLN A 152 -2.68 19.80 -9.70
C GLN A 152 -1.61 20.86 -9.37
N ILE A 153 -2.02 22.10 -9.09
CA ILE A 153 -1.10 23.20 -8.76
C ILE A 153 -0.32 22.88 -7.49
N THR A 154 -0.96 22.29 -6.48
CA THR A 154 -0.28 21.92 -5.22
C THR A 154 0.74 20.82 -5.45
N CYS A 155 0.41 19.81 -6.27
CA CYS A 155 1.34 18.73 -6.61
C CYS A 155 2.56 19.26 -7.36
N ASP A 156 2.35 20.11 -8.37
CA ASP A 156 3.43 20.77 -9.11
C ASP A 156 4.33 21.59 -8.18
N TYR A 157 3.73 22.42 -7.31
CA TYR A 157 4.47 23.28 -6.39
C TYR A 157 5.36 22.50 -5.41
N TYR A 158 4.90 21.34 -4.92
CA TYR A 158 5.65 20.51 -3.97
C TYR A 158 6.47 19.40 -4.63
N GLY A 159 6.41 19.25 -5.96
CA GLY A 159 7.11 18.19 -6.70
C GLY A 159 6.55 16.79 -6.42
N VAL A 160 5.24 16.68 -6.21
CA VAL A 160 4.52 15.42 -6.04
C VAL A 160 4.16 14.87 -7.43
N PRO A 161 4.51 13.61 -7.77
CA PRO A 161 4.06 12.96 -9.00
C PRO A 161 2.54 13.01 -9.14
N PHE A 162 2.06 13.47 -10.29
CA PHE A 162 0.66 13.71 -10.56
C PHE A 162 0.23 13.06 -11.87
N TYR A 163 -0.93 12.41 -11.84
CA TYR A 163 -1.52 11.64 -12.93
C TYR A 163 -3.01 11.98 -13.06
N THR A 164 -3.56 11.91 -14.27
CA THR A 164 -5.00 12.13 -14.50
C THR A 164 -5.81 10.84 -14.58
N SER A 165 -5.15 9.68 -14.63
CA SER A 165 -5.81 8.37 -14.64
C SER A 165 -4.98 7.26 -13.99
N MET A 166 -5.67 6.21 -13.53
CA MET A 166 -5.02 5.00 -13.01
C MET A 166 -4.15 4.32 -14.08
N GLU A 167 -4.60 4.31 -15.34
CA GLU A 167 -3.84 3.75 -16.46
C GLU A 167 -2.52 4.48 -16.68
N GLU A 168 -2.53 5.82 -16.66
CA GLU A 168 -1.32 6.62 -16.80
C GLU A 168 -0.32 6.33 -15.68
N PHE A 169 -0.79 6.25 -14.43
CA PHE A 169 0.03 5.88 -13.28
C PHE A 169 0.65 4.50 -13.45
N ILE A 170 -0.17 3.48 -13.75
CA ILE A 170 0.27 2.09 -13.95
C ILE A 170 1.31 2.00 -15.07
N ASN A 171 1.12 2.72 -16.18
CA ASN A 171 2.03 2.66 -17.33
C ASN A 171 3.35 3.44 -17.10
N THR A 172 3.33 4.46 -16.25
CA THR A 172 4.50 5.33 -16.01
C THR A 172 5.38 4.79 -14.90
N GLU A 173 4.76 4.39 -13.78
CA GLU A 173 5.50 3.99 -12.58
C GLU A 173 5.84 2.51 -12.62
N LYS A 174 7.10 2.21 -12.31
CA LYS A 174 7.61 0.85 -12.10
C LYS A 174 7.85 0.65 -10.61
N LEU A 175 6.75 0.70 -9.86
CA LEU A 175 6.74 0.35 -8.44
C LEU A 175 6.99 -1.13 -8.24
#